data_AF-A0A3P1T2X3-F1
#
_entry.id   AF-A0A3P1T2X3-F1
#
_cell.length_a   1.000
_cell.length_b   1.000
_cell.length_c   1.000
_cell.angle_alpha   90.00
_cell.angle_beta   90.00
_cell.angle_gamma   90.00
#
_symmetry.space_group_name_H-M   'P 1'
#
loop_
_entity.id
_entity.type
_entity.pdbx_description
1 polymer ?
#
loop_
_entity_poly.entity_id
_entity_poly.type
_entity_poly.pdbx_seq_one_letter_code
_entity_poly.pdbx_strand_id
1 'polypeptide(L)'
;MRRLDGQWLVLGPDGVDYDAHTGLPIEAPPGSRAARLPINTTNPPSHLALTFDVLTREPATWATTCGRVAEFMTSGLGGGQLTVVDTAEPLGQRWSTADLTARLRTEMPVSHRHLARSSTGAVATIQVKRTDHGITENSRGVVPVPQWTRITPELTRLVDDVLTELAATFRLTMASIALARVEMSDGRLGHHARPHPADLPVALLIGPAQLRDLGLDAELSRRRFNATTIGSSKAPALLVPLSDAPNPHRQMQEFLSTIDQEALQTMLSEALTWLSPTRKR
;
A
#
# COMPACT_ATOMS: atom_id res chain seq x y z
N MET A 1 -16.38 -23.46 -20.73
CA MET A 1 -15.44 -22.32 -20.91
C MET A 1 -14.09 -22.78 -20.36
N ARG A 2 -13.12 -23.11 -21.22
CA ARG A 2 -11.78 -23.55 -20.78
C ARG A 2 -11.09 -22.36 -20.11
N ARG A 3 -10.68 -22.49 -18.85
CA ARG A 3 -9.71 -21.56 -18.25
C ARG A 3 -8.42 -21.69 -19.07
N LEU A 4 -8.03 -20.61 -19.73
CA LEU A 4 -6.67 -20.45 -20.21
C LEU A 4 -5.89 -19.96 -18.99
N ASP A 5 -5.29 -20.88 -18.26
CA ASP A 5 -4.34 -20.55 -17.19
C ASP A 5 -3.06 -20.04 -17.88
N GLY A 6 -3.01 -18.74 -18.15
CA GLY A 6 -1.83 -18.08 -18.69
C GLY A 6 -0.77 -17.97 -17.59
N GLN A 7 0.42 -18.50 -17.84
CA GLN A 7 1.59 -18.30 -16.99
C GLN A 7 2.48 -17.21 -17.56
N TRP A 8 2.96 -16.34 -16.69
CA TRP A 8 3.95 -15.32 -17.03
C TRP A 8 5.34 -15.89 -16.75
N LEU A 9 6.23 -15.78 -17.73
CA LEU A 9 7.58 -16.37 -17.68
C LEU A 9 8.62 -15.25 -17.80
N VAL A 10 9.65 -15.30 -16.96
CA VAL A 10 10.79 -14.38 -17.00
C VAL A 10 12.06 -15.20 -17.28
N LEU A 11 12.86 -14.75 -18.25
CA LEU A 11 14.19 -15.33 -18.47
C LEU A 11 15.15 -14.79 -17.41
N GLY A 12 15.70 -15.66 -16.59
CA GLY A 12 16.77 -15.31 -15.68
C GLY A 12 18.07 -15.00 -16.44
N PRO A 13 19.01 -14.25 -15.82
CA PRO A 13 20.32 -13.96 -16.39
C PRO A 13 21.18 -15.23 -16.59
N ASP A 14 20.82 -16.32 -15.93
CA ASP A 14 21.40 -17.66 -16.04
C ASP A 14 20.83 -18.49 -17.22
N GLY A 15 19.87 -17.94 -17.97
CA GLY A 15 19.24 -18.62 -19.10
C GLY A 15 18.12 -19.59 -18.73
N VAL A 16 17.76 -19.66 -17.43
CA VAL A 16 16.66 -20.47 -16.91
C VAL A 16 15.36 -19.65 -16.93
N ASP A 17 14.25 -20.32 -17.20
CA ASP A 17 12.94 -19.68 -17.21
C ASP A 17 12.30 -19.77 -15.82
N TYR A 18 11.77 -18.66 -15.32
CA TYR A 18 11.15 -18.56 -14.01
C TYR A 18 9.69 -18.16 -14.14
N ASP A 19 8.84 -18.73 -13.30
CA ASP A 19 7.46 -18.26 -13.15
C ASP A 19 7.48 -16.85 -12.52
N ALA A 20 6.87 -15.87 -13.19
CA ALA A 20 6.96 -14.47 -12.81
C ALA A 20 6.25 -14.16 -11.48
N HIS A 21 5.33 -15.04 -11.04
CA HIS A 21 4.58 -14.85 -9.82
C HIS A 21 5.30 -15.44 -8.60
N THR A 22 5.91 -16.60 -8.77
CA THR A 22 6.54 -17.38 -7.69
C THR A 22 8.06 -17.26 -7.64
N GLY A 23 8.70 -16.88 -8.74
CA GLY A 23 10.16 -16.82 -8.87
C GLY A 23 10.85 -18.18 -8.88
N LEU A 24 10.09 -19.28 -9.03
CA LEU A 24 10.63 -20.63 -9.11
C LEU A 24 10.98 -20.98 -10.56
N PRO A 25 12.05 -21.78 -10.78
CA PRO A 25 12.39 -22.25 -12.11
C PRO A 25 11.26 -23.12 -12.67
N ILE A 26 10.92 -22.91 -13.93
CA ILE A 26 9.87 -23.61 -14.65
C ILE A 26 10.34 -23.95 -16.05
N GLU A 27 9.88 -25.09 -16.58
CA GLU A 27 10.12 -25.44 -17.97
C GLU A 27 9.17 -24.63 -18.87
N ALA A 28 9.73 -23.68 -19.62
CA ALA A 28 8.93 -22.82 -20.49
C ALA A 28 8.37 -23.61 -21.70
N PRO A 29 7.11 -23.35 -22.12
CA PRO A 29 6.54 -23.99 -23.30
C PRO A 29 7.38 -23.72 -24.56
N PRO A 30 7.45 -24.68 -25.51
CA PRO A 30 8.18 -24.52 -26.76
C PRO A 30 7.73 -23.26 -27.52
N GLY A 31 8.68 -22.47 -28.04
CA GLY A 31 8.41 -21.24 -28.79
C GLY A 31 8.19 -19.99 -27.94
N SER A 32 8.04 -20.11 -26.61
CA SER A 32 7.92 -18.96 -25.69
C SER A 32 9.12 -18.00 -25.75
N ARG A 33 10.31 -18.50 -26.10
CA ARG A 33 11.54 -17.70 -26.25
C ARG A 33 11.53 -16.79 -27.49
N ALA A 34 10.83 -17.20 -28.55
CA ALA A 34 10.76 -16.44 -29.81
C ALA A 34 9.79 -15.24 -29.73
N ALA A 35 8.88 -15.24 -28.77
CA ALA A 35 7.93 -14.14 -28.51
C ALA A 35 8.45 -13.11 -27.50
N ARG A 36 9.72 -13.19 -27.09
CA ARG A 36 10.29 -12.29 -26.07
C ARG A 36 10.58 -10.93 -26.66
N LEU A 37 9.94 -9.91 -26.11
CA LEU A 37 10.36 -8.53 -26.34
C LEU A 37 11.80 -8.38 -25.81
N PRO A 38 12.68 -7.65 -26.52
CA PRO A 38 14.02 -7.39 -26.02
C PRO A 38 13.92 -6.75 -24.63
N ILE A 39 14.53 -7.40 -23.64
CA ILE A 39 14.63 -6.84 -22.29
C ILE A 39 15.63 -5.69 -22.40
N ASN A 40 15.17 -4.46 -22.18
CA ASN A 40 16.07 -3.34 -22.03
C ASN A 40 16.92 -3.59 -20.76
N THR A 41 18.20 -3.90 -20.96
CA THR A 41 19.15 -4.21 -19.88
C THR A 41 19.70 -2.95 -19.20
N THR A 42 19.35 -1.76 -19.69
CA THR A 42 19.70 -0.50 -19.06
C THR A 42 18.95 -0.41 -17.73
N ASN A 43 19.67 -0.43 -16.61
CA ASN A 43 19.07 -0.14 -15.31
C ASN A 43 18.63 1.33 -15.30
N PRO A 44 17.33 1.65 -15.29
CA PRO A 44 16.90 3.03 -15.13
C PRO A 44 17.38 3.55 -13.77
N PRO A 45 17.60 4.87 -13.63
CA PRO A 45 17.88 5.46 -12.34
C PRO A 45 16.75 5.09 -11.36
N SER A 46 17.14 4.48 -10.24
CA SER A 46 16.22 4.03 -9.21
C SER A 46 16.45 4.81 -7.92
N HIS A 47 15.36 5.17 -7.26
CA HIS A 47 15.39 5.84 -5.96
C HIS A 47 14.69 4.96 -4.93
N LEU A 48 15.02 5.17 -3.65
CA LEU A 48 14.17 4.62 -2.60
C LEU A 48 12.84 5.37 -2.57
N ALA A 49 11.77 4.65 -2.25
CA ALA A 49 10.45 5.20 -2.01
C ALA A 49 9.84 4.55 -0.78
N LEU A 50 9.06 5.33 -0.03
CA LEU A 50 8.14 4.77 0.95
C LEU A 50 6.83 4.46 0.26
N THR A 51 6.38 3.22 0.37
CA THR A 51 5.04 2.81 -0.03
C THR A 51 4.15 2.82 1.20
N PHE A 52 2.89 3.23 1.04
CA PHE A 52 1.90 3.14 2.09
C PHE A 52 0.61 2.47 1.59
N ASP A 53 -0.06 1.72 2.47
CA ASP A 53 -1.44 1.24 2.30
C ASP A 53 -2.20 1.53 3.58
N VAL A 54 -3.19 2.40 3.50
CA VAL A 54 -3.95 2.90 4.65
C VAL A 54 -5.44 2.65 4.43
N LEU A 55 -6.05 2.00 5.41
CA LEU A 55 -7.48 1.78 5.49
C LEU A 55 -8.05 2.58 6.66
N THR A 56 -9.03 3.43 6.37
CA THR A 56 -9.79 4.19 7.37
C THR A 56 -11.28 3.88 7.26
N ARG A 57 -12.01 4.10 8.35
CA ARG A 57 -13.45 3.91 8.42
C ARG A 57 -14.12 5.10 9.08
N GLU A 58 -14.88 5.85 8.30
CA GLU A 58 -15.63 7.02 8.76
C GLU A 58 -17.15 6.79 8.73
N PRO A 59 -17.93 7.46 9.60
CA PRO A 59 -19.37 7.47 9.49
C PRO A 59 -19.83 7.94 8.10
N ALA A 60 -20.93 7.38 7.57
CA ALA A 60 -21.49 7.81 6.29
C ALA A 60 -22.38 9.07 6.47
N THR A 61 -21.76 10.24 6.59
CA THR A 61 -22.46 11.53 6.79
C THR A 61 -22.13 12.54 5.70
N TRP A 62 -22.89 13.63 5.61
CA TRP A 62 -22.60 14.71 4.65
C TRP A 62 -21.32 15.49 4.95
N ALA A 63 -20.84 15.45 6.19
CA ALA A 63 -19.57 16.03 6.58
C ALA A 63 -18.36 15.14 6.22
N THR A 64 -18.59 13.87 5.87
CA THR A 64 -17.52 12.92 5.57
C THR A 64 -16.83 13.31 4.27
N THR A 65 -15.52 13.50 4.35
CA THR A 65 -14.62 13.87 3.24
C THR A 65 -13.65 12.74 2.99
N CYS A 66 -13.32 12.52 1.71
CA CYS A 66 -12.42 11.46 1.26
C CYS A 66 -11.16 12.03 0.60
N GLY A 67 -10.09 11.24 0.59
CA GLY A 67 -8.79 11.61 -0.01
C GLY A 67 -7.87 12.42 0.90
N ARG A 68 -8.36 12.85 2.07
CA ARG A 68 -7.52 13.52 3.08
C ARG A 68 -6.43 12.62 3.65
N VAL A 69 -6.66 11.30 3.68
CA VAL A 69 -5.67 10.32 4.12
C VAL A 69 -4.50 10.28 3.14
N ALA A 70 -4.78 10.19 1.84
CA ALA A 70 -3.74 10.24 0.81
C ALA A 70 -2.93 11.55 0.87
N GLU A 71 -3.60 12.69 0.99
CA GLU A 71 -2.94 14.00 1.13
C GLU A 71 -2.04 14.06 2.37
N PHE A 72 -2.54 13.60 3.52
CA PHE A 72 -1.79 13.52 4.77
C PHE A 72 -0.55 12.64 4.63
N MET A 73 -0.71 11.40 4.13
CA MET A 73 0.39 10.46 4.00
C MET A 73 1.44 10.92 2.98
N THR A 74 1.01 11.42 1.83
CA THR A 74 1.93 11.95 0.82
C THR A 74 2.73 13.13 1.37
N SER A 75 2.08 14.10 2.02
CA SER A 75 2.77 15.26 2.57
C SER A 75 3.68 14.89 3.76
N GLY A 76 3.17 14.10 4.71
CA GLY A 76 3.90 13.71 5.92
C GLY A 76 5.17 12.92 5.63
N LEU A 77 5.14 12.06 4.60
CA LEU A 77 6.31 11.28 4.18
C LEU A 77 7.27 12.06 3.26
N GLY A 78 7.06 13.37 3.05
CA GLY A 78 7.93 14.23 2.25
C GLY A 78 7.60 14.30 0.76
N GLY A 79 6.48 13.71 0.32
CA GLY A 79 5.99 13.72 -1.06
C GLY A 79 5.29 15.01 -1.48
N GLY A 80 5.24 16.04 -0.63
CA GLY A 80 4.59 17.31 -0.93
C GLY A 80 3.06 17.20 -1.07
N GLN A 81 2.44 18.24 -1.65
CA GLN A 81 1.00 18.30 -1.81
C GLN A 81 0.54 17.59 -3.09
N LEU A 82 -0.58 16.87 -3.03
CA LEU A 82 -1.26 16.36 -4.21
C LEU A 82 -1.79 17.54 -5.05
N THR A 83 -1.60 17.45 -6.37
CA THR A 83 -1.88 18.57 -7.29
C THR A 83 -2.86 18.21 -8.39
N VAL A 84 -2.87 16.94 -8.80
CA VAL A 84 -3.76 16.44 -9.86
C VAL A 84 -4.34 15.09 -9.49
N VAL A 85 -5.52 14.77 -10.02
CA VAL A 85 -6.25 13.51 -9.81
C VAL A 85 -7.05 13.13 -11.04
N ASP A 86 -7.17 11.84 -11.31
CA ASP A 86 -8.08 11.29 -12.31
C ASP A 86 -8.23 9.77 -12.11
N THR A 87 -9.12 9.13 -12.86
CA THR A 87 -9.27 7.66 -12.84
C THR A 87 -8.27 6.92 -13.73
N ALA A 88 -7.60 7.63 -14.65
CA ALA A 88 -6.63 7.09 -15.58
C ALA A 88 -5.60 8.16 -15.99
N GLU A 89 -4.43 7.73 -16.44
CA GLU A 89 -3.44 8.64 -17.02
C GLU A 89 -3.82 9.07 -18.45
N PRO A 90 -3.44 10.29 -18.90
CA PRO A 90 -2.79 11.35 -18.12
C PRO A 90 -3.76 12.05 -17.16
N LEU A 91 -3.28 12.38 -15.95
CA LEU A 91 -4.11 13.02 -14.93
C LEU A 91 -4.46 14.45 -15.33
N GLY A 92 -5.75 14.74 -15.50
CA GLY A 92 -6.21 16.03 -16.03
C GLY A 92 -6.84 16.97 -15.00
N GLN A 93 -7.41 16.46 -13.91
CA GLN A 93 -8.17 17.28 -12.98
C GLN A 93 -7.30 17.81 -11.84
N ARG A 94 -7.54 19.05 -11.42
CA ARG A 94 -6.87 19.62 -10.24
C ARG A 94 -7.28 18.86 -8.98
N TRP A 95 -6.32 18.65 -8.08
CA TRP A 95 -6.58 18.09 -6.76
C TRP A 95 -7.49 19.01 -5.95
N SER A 96 -8.57 18.44 -5.41
CA SER A 96 -9.55 19.07 -4.54
C SER A 96 -10.26 17.95 -3.78
N THR A 97 -10.09 17.92 -2.46
CA THR A 97 -10.74 16.91 -1.61
C THR A 97 -12.26 17.03 -1.68
N ALA A 98 -12.80 18.24 -1.85
CA ALA A 98 -14.23 18.47 -2.04
C ALA A 98 -14.74 17.87 -3.36
N ASP A 99 -14.07 18.14 -4.49
CA ASP A 99 -14.49 17.64 -5.80
C ASP A 99 -14.28 16.13 -5.94
N LEU A 100 -13.20 15.60 -5.35
CA LEU A 100 -12.99 14.16 -5.24
C LEU A 100 -14.11 13.52 -4.42
N THR A 101 -14.43 14.07 -3.24
CA THR A 101 -15.52 13.55 -2.39
C THR A 101 -16.86 13.56 -3.12
N ALA A 102 -17.18 14.64 -3.84
CA ALA A 102 -18.41 14.74 -4.63
C ALA A 102 -18.47 13.65 -5.71
N ARG A 103 -17.38 13.42 -6.44
CA ARG A 103 -17.29 12.35 -7.45
C ARG A 103 -17.45 10.96 -6.84
N LEU A 104 -16.69 10.65 -5.78
CA LEU A 104 -16.75 9.36 -5.09
C LEU A 104 -18.17 9.04 -4.61
N ARG A 105 -18.93 10.04 -4.12
CA ARG A 105 -20.33 9.86 -3.71
C ARG A 105 -21.23 9.40 -4.86
N THR A 106 -20.99 9.85 -6.08
CA THR A 106 -21.78 9.43 -7.25
C THR A 106 -21.48 8.00 -7.71
N GLU A 107 -20.32 7.46 -7.33
CA GLU A 107 -19.86 6.12 -7.72
C GLU A 107 -20.27 5.03 -6.71
N MET A 108 -20.92 5.40 -5.61
CA MET A 108 -21.34 4.46 -4.57
C MET A 108 -22.21 3.32 -5.15
N PRO A 109 -22.10 2.08 -4.62
CA PRO A 109 -21.50 1.71 -3.32
C PRO A 109 -19.99 1.44 -3.34
N VAL A 110 -19.36 1.32 -4.51
CA VAL A 110 -17.91 1.07 -4.64
C VAL A 110 -17.37 1.98 -5.73
N SER A 111 -16.43 2.85 -5.36
CA SER A 111 -15.84 3.80 -6.29
C SER A 111 -14.86 3.15 -7.26
N HIS A 112 -14.63 3.81 -8.38
CA HIS A 112 -13.42 3.60 -9.17
C HIS A 112 -12.20 3.96 -8.33
N ARG A 113 -11.03 3.48 -8.77
CA ARG A 113 -9.76 3.91 -8.20
C ARG A 113 -9.36 5.24 -8.83
N HIS A 114 -9.14 6.25 -7.99
CA HIS A 114 -8.68 7.57 -8.40
C HIS A 114 -7.18 7.66 -8.14
N LEU A 115 -6.39 7.91 -9.19
CA LEU A 115 -4.96 8.14 -9.14
C LEU A 115 -4.69 9.64 -8.97
N ALA A 116 -3.86 9.98 -8.00
CA ALA A 116 -3.43 11.33 -7.68
C ALA A 116 -1.91 11.44 -7.75
N ARG A 117 -1.42 12.64 -8.04
CA ARG A 117 0.01 12.93 -8.14
C ARG A 117 0.37 14.25 -7.48
N SER A 118 1.50 14.26 -6.78
CA SER A 118 2.09 15.46 -6.18
C SER A 118 3.00 16.21 -7.14
N SER A 119 3.37 17.44 -6.77
CA SER A 119 4.36 18.22 -7.52
C SER A 119 5.78 17.64 -7.47
N THR A 120 6.09 16.79 -6.49
CA THR A 120 7.41 16.15 -6.33
C THR A 120 7.49 14.79 -7.01
N GLY A 121 6.40 14.36 -7.65
CA GLY A 121 6.31 13.08 -8.35
C GLY A 121 5.72 11.94 -7.51
N ALA A 122 5.43 12.15 -6.22
CA ALA A 122 4.73 11.14 -5.42
C ALA A 122 3.35 10.84 -6.00
N VAL A 123 2.92 9.58 -5.91
CA VAL A 123 1.63 9.12 -6.43
C VAL A 123 0.81 8.48 -5.33
N ALA A 124 -0.50 8.63 -5.40
CA ALA A 124 -1.43 7.99 -4.50
C ALA A 124 -2.64 7.46 -5.26
N THR A 125 -3.24 6.36 -4.80
CA THR A 125 -4.53 5.90 -5.29
C THR A 125 -5.53 5.89 -4.15
N ILE A 126 -6.71 6.44 -4.41
CA ILE A 126 -7.82 6.49 -3.46
C ILE A 126 -8.97 5.65 -4.02
N GLN A 127 -9.54 4.79 -3.18
CA GLN A 127 -10.76 4.05 -3.49
C GLN A 127 -11.65 4.05 -2.26
N VAL A 128 -12.96 4.19 -2.46
CA VAL A 128 -13.93 4.29 -1.38
C VAL A 128 -15.07 3.30 -1.55
N LYS A 129 -15.53 2.72 -0.45
CA LYS A 129 -16.61 1.73 -0.41
C LYS A 129 -17.56 2.09 0.72
N ARG A 130 -18.84 2.10 0.42
CA ARG A 130 -19.89 2.15 1.43
C ARG A 130 -20.11 0.74 1.99
N THR A 131 -20.11 0.64 3.31
CA THR A 131 -20.39 -0.59 4.06
C THR A 131 -21.57 -0.34 4.99
N ASP A 132 -22.04 -1.40 5.65
CA ASP A 132 -23.07 -1.27 6.69
C ASP A 132 -22.58 -0.47 7.90
N HIS A 133 -21.25 -0.31 8.03
CA HIS A 133 -20.59 0.33 9.17
C HIS A 133 -20.07 1.74 8.83
N GLY A 134 -20.42 2.27 7.66
CA GLY A 134 -20.06 3.62 7.22
C GLY A 134 -19.39 3.64 5.85
N ILE A 135 -18.33 4.42 5.73
CA ILE A 135 -17.52 4.57 4.53
C ILE A 135 -16.11 4.12 4.87
N THR A 136 -15.61 3.14 4.14
CA THR A 136 -14.21 2.75 4.19
C THR A 136 -13.47 3.48 3.06
N GLU A 137 -12.29 4.03 3.35
CA GLU A 137 -11.38 4.58 2.35
C GLU A 137 -10.10 3.74 2.36
N ASN A 138 -9.67 3.31 1.17
CA ASN A 138 -8.37 2.72 0.93
C ASN A 138 -7.51 3.74 0.19
N SER A 139 -6.45 4.19 0.84
CA SER A 139 -5.47 5.13 0.32
C SER A 139 -4.11 4.44 0.25
N ARG A 140 -3.59 4.29 -0.97
CA ARG A 140 -2.26 3.74 -1.23
C ARG A 140 -1.38 4.78 -1.86
N GLY A 141 -0.07 4.68 -1.72
CA GLY A 141 0.81 5.57 -2.44
C GLY A 141 2.26 5.18 -2.39
N VAL A 142 3.02 5.92 -3.18
CA VAL A 142 4.46 5.77 -3.37
C VAL A 142 5.06 7.17 -3.27
N VAL A 143 5.92 7.36 -2.29
CA VAL A 143 6.57 8.63 -1.98
C VAL A 143 8.07 8.49 -2.23
N PRO A 144 8.62 9.07 -3.30
CA PRO A 144 10.05 9.06 -3.55
C PRO A 144 10.80 9.76 -2.44
N VAL A 145 11.88 9.14 -1.98
CA VAL A 145 12.70 9.63 -0.88
C VAL A 145 14.18 9.63 -1.26
N PRO A 146 14.57 10.41 -2.29
CA PRO A 146 15.90 10.35 -2.89
C PRO A 146 17.02 10.72 -1.92
N GLN A 147 16.72 11.40 -0.81
CA GLN A 147 17.66 11.73 0.25
C GLN A 147 18.13 10.52 1.07
N TRP A 148 17.43 9.40 1.01
CA TRP A 148 17.77 8.18 1.76
C TRP A 148 18.28 7.09 0.82
N THR A 149 19.27 6.33 1.29
CA THR A 149 19.88 5.19 0.58
C THR A 149 19.63 3.86 1.26
N ARG A 150 19.12 3.89 2.50
CA ARG A 150 18.74 2.74 3.34
C ARG A 150 17.83 3.22 4.48
N ILE A 151 17.30 2.29 5.27
CA ILE A 151 16.65 2.63 6.54
C ILE A 151 17.68 3.25 7.50
N THR A 152 17.33 4.39 8.07
CA THR A 152 18.12 5.08 9.11
C THR A 152 17.22 5.43 10.30
N PRO A 153 17.78 5.69 11.49
CA PRO A 153 16.98 6.13 12.64
C PRO A 153 16.14 7.39 12.36
N GLU A 154 16.61 8.30 11.51
CA GLU A 154 15.86 9.49 11.10
C GLU A 154 14.63 9.14 10.27
N LEU A 155 14.76 8.18 9.33
CA LEU A 155 13.66 7.70 8.52
C LEU A 155 12.62 6.97 9.38
N THR A 156 13.06 6.10 10.28
CA THR A 156 12.17 5.39 11.20
C THR A 156 11.41 6.38 12.08
N ARG A 157 12.07 7.39 12.66
CA ARG A 157 11.38 8.44 13.45
C ARG A 157 10.35 9.21 12.63
N LEU A 158 10.67 9.59 11.39
CA LEU A 158 9.70 10.24 10.50
C LEU A 158 8.46 9.36 10.30
N VAL A 159 8.67 8.07 10.04
CA VAL A 159 7.57 7.11 9.86
C VAL A 159 6.72 6.98 11.13
N ASP A 160 7.35 6.86 12.29
CA ASP A 160 6.66 6.77 13.57
C ASP A 160 5.86 8.03 13.90
N ASP A 161 6.44 9.22 13.65
CA ASP A 161 5.77 10.51 13.86
C ASP A 161 4.53 10.64 12.96
N VAL A 162 4.65 10.31 11.67
CA VAL A 162 3.55 10.35 10.70
C VAL A 162 2.45 9.36 11.06
N LEU A 163 2.80 8.13 11.44
CA LEU A 163 1.83 7.12 11.86
C LEU A 163 1.14 7.48 13.18
N THR A 164 1.86 8.12 14.10
CA THR A 164 1.29 8.60 15.36
C THR A 164 0.26 9.70 15.10
N GLU A 165 0.59 10.67 14.27
CA GLU A 165 -0.33 11.74 13.89
C GLU A 165 -1.50 11.24 13.03
N LEU A 166 -1.28 10.24 12.16
CA LEU A 166 -2.34 9.56 11.41
C LEU A 166 -3.39 8.97 12.37
N ALA A 167 -2.95 8.25 13.39
CA ALA A 167 -3.84 7.64 14.39
C ALA A 167 -4.61 8.68 15.23
N ALA A 168 -4.00 9.84 15.46
CA ALA A 168 -4.65 10.94 16.19
C ALA A 168 -5.69 11.68 15.33
N THR A 169 -5.49 11.71 14.01
CA THR A 169 -6.27 12.54 13.08
C THR A 169 -7.43 11.80 12.43
N PHE A 170 -7.28 10.50 12.15
CA PHE A 170 -8.25 9.73 11.37
C PHE A 170 -8.78 8.52 12.14
N ARG A 171 -9.99 8.06 11.80
CA ARG A 171 -10.52 6.78 12.29
C ARG A 171 -9.86 5.61 11.54
N LEU A 172 -8.65 5.28 11.97
CA LEU A 172 -7.82 4.26 11.36
C LEU A 172 -8.36 2.85 11.58
N THR A 173 -8.29 2.02 10.54
CA THR A 173 -8.42 0.56 10.63
C THR A 173 -7.05 -0.09 10.64
N MET A 174 -6.23 0.19 9.62
CA MET A 174 -4.84 -0.25 9.54
C MET A 174 -4.03 0.67 8.62
N ALA A 175 -2.73 0.75 8.86
CA ALA A 175 -1.77 1.36 7.94
C ALA A 175 -0.50 0.50 7.88
N SER A 176 0.06 0.30 6.70
CA SER A 176 1.38 -0.27 6.52
C SER A 176 2.28 0.70 5.76
N ILE A 177 3.57 0.69 6.11
CA ILE A 177 4.61 1.39 5.37
C ILE A 177 5.72 0.38 5.05
N ALA A 178 6.17 0.38 3.80
CA ALA A 178 7.32 -0.38 3.35
C ALA A 178 8.30 0.51 2.58
N LEU A 179 9.56 0.09 2.53
CA LEU A 179 10.60 0.73 1.75
C LEU A 179 10.78 -0.06 0.45
N ALA A 180 10.44 0.58 -0.66
CA ALA A 180 10.57 0.04 -1.99
C ALA A 180 11.70 0.74 -2.76
N ARG A 181 12.04 0.16 -3.92
CA ARG A 181 12.89 0.80 -4.91
C ARG A 181 12.06 1.07 -6.16
N VAL A 182 11.95 2.33 -6.53
CA VAL A 182 11.14 2.80 -7.65
C VAL A 182 12.02 3.32 -8.76
N GLU A 183 11.55 3.18 -9.99
CA GLU A 183 12.26 3.62 -11.17
C GLU A 183 11.60 4.89 -11.69
N MET A 184 12.44 5.84 -12.08
CA MET A 184 11.99 7.06 -12.73
C MET A 184 12.28 6.98 -14.22
N SER A 185 11.23 7.02 -15.03
CA SER A 185 11.33 7.06 -16.49
C SER A 185 10.44 8.18 -17.02
N ASP A 186 11.00 9.10 -17.80
CA ASP A 186 10.27 10.23 -18.40
C ASP A 186 9.44 11.06 -17.39
N GLY A 187 9.96 11.24 -16.17
CA GLY A 187 9.27 11.97 -15.10
C GLY A 187 8.08 11.22 -14.48
N ARG A 188 7.95 9.92 -14.76
CA ARG A 188 6.95 9.02 -14.18
C ARG A 188 7.61 8.03 -13.24
N LEU A 189 6.96 7.79 -12.10
CA LEU A 189 7.29 6.68 -11.22
C LEU A 189 6.70 5.40 -11.79
N GLY A 190 7.50 4.34 -11.80
CA GLY A 190 7.01 3.02 -12.13
C GLY A 190 8.02 1.93 -11.85
N HIS A 191 7.68 0.74 -12.31
CA HIS A 191 8.58 -0.39 -12.40
C HIS A 191 8.59 -0.85 -13.84
N HIS A 192 9.77 -1.03 -14.41
CA HIS A 192 9.91 -1.85 -15.59
C HIS A 192 9.57 -3.30 -15.24
N ALA A 193 9.02 -4.05 -16.19
CA ALA A 193 8.66 -5.46 -16.00
C ALA A 193 9.92 -6.33 -15.89
N ARG A 194 10.53 -6.35 -14.71
CA ARG A 194 11.76 -7.08 -14.38
C ARG A 194 11.77 -7.50 -12.90
N PRO A 195 12.59 -8.50 -12.51
CA PRO A 195 12.76 -8.84 -11.10
C PRO A 195 13.24 -7.62 -10.31
N HIS A 196 12.55 -7.30 -9.23
CA HIS A 196 12.97 -6.28 -8.27
C HIS A 196 13.03 -6.90 -6.87
N PRO A 197 13.89 -6.39 -5.96
CA PRO A 197 13.88 -6.81 -4.57
C PRO A 197 12.49 -6.60 -3.95
N ALA A 198 12.08 -7.50 -3.06
CA ALA A 198 10.86 -7.32 -2.30
C ALA A 198 10.92 -6.03 -1.45
N ASP A 199 9.77 -5.36 -1.31
CA ASP A 199 9.64 -4.17 -0.47
C ASP A 199 9.90 -4.53 0.99
N LEU A 200 10.76 -3.77 1.65
CA LEU A 200 11.16 -4.03 3.03
C LEU A 200 10.12 -3.43 3.99
N PRO A 201 9.39 -4.24 4.79
CA PRO A 201 8.42 -3.69 5.75
C PRO A 201 9.11 -2.77 6.76
N VAL A 202 8.54 -1.57 6.95
CA VAL A 202 9.08 -0.58 7.90
C VAL A 202 8.24 -0.55 9.16
N ALA A 203 6.93 -0.38 9.01
CA ALA A 203 6.01 -0.29 10.14
C ALA A 203 4.61 -0.78 9.78
N LEU A 204 3.89 -1.26 10.80
CA LEU A 204 2.48 -1.60 10.73
C LEU A 204 1.75 -0.90 11.88
N LEU A 205 0.64 -0.26 11.59
CA LEU A 205 -0.20 0.39 12.58
C LEU A 205 -1.60 -0.20 12.52
N ILE A 206 -2.08 -0.73 13.64
CA ILE A 206 -3.40 -1.33 13.78
C ILE A 206 -4.29 -0.38 14.58
N GLY A 207 -5.40 0.04 13.98
CA GLY A 207 -6.34 0.96 14.60
C GLY A 207 -7.19 0.33 15.70
N PRO A 208 -7.90 1.13 16.51
CA PRO A 208 -8.50 0.64 17.75
C PRO A 208 -9.62 -0.38 17.61
N ALA A 209 -10.43 -0.28 16.54
CA ALA A 209 -11.44 -1.28 16.26
C ALA A 209 -10.79 -2.60 15.86
N GLN A 210 -9.84 -2.54 14.93
CA GLN A 210 -9.15 -3.71 14.40
C GLN A 210 -8.30 -4.40 15.47
N LEU A 211 -7.70 -3.66 16.40
CA LEU A 211 -6.95 -4.24 17.51
C LEU A 211 -7.82 -5.18 18.36
N ARG A 212 -9.07 -4.79 18.62
CA ARG A 212 -10.04 -5.62 19.35
C ARG A 212 -10.56 -6.76 18.50
N ASP A 213 -10.95 -6.47 17.26
CA ASP A 213 -11.58 -7.45 16.36
C ASP A 213 -10.61 -8.58 15.98
N LEU A 214 -9.30 -8.29 15.91
CA LEU A 214 -8.25 -9.28 15.66
C LEU A 214 -7.81 -10.07 16.90
N GLY A 215 -8.35 -9.76 18.09
CA GLY A 215 -7.95 -10.41 19.34
C GLY A 215 -6.49 -10.20 19.72
N LEU A 216 -5.88 -9.10 19.26
CA LEU A 216 -4.45 -8.84 19.48
C LEU A 216 -4.17 -8.48 20.94
N ASP A 217 -3.27 -9.24 21.57
CA ASP A 217 -2.74 -8.91 22.89
C ASP A 217 -1.67 -7.82 22.76
N ALA A 218 -2.03 -6.60 23.18
CA ALA A 218 -1.12 -5.46 23.15
C ALA A 218 0.12 -5.67 24.02
N GLU A 219 -0.01 -6.34 25.16
CA GLU A 219 1.12 -6.55 26.08
C GLU A 219 2.05 -7.67 25.58
N LEU A 220 1.51 -8.72 24.97
CA LEU A 220 2.31 -9.68 24.20
C LEU A 220 3.04 -8.98 23.05
N SER A 221 2.35 -8.10 22.33
CA SER A 221 2.89 -7.41 21.17
C SER A 221 4.05 -6.47 21.54
N ARG A 222 3.90 -5.72 22.64
CA ARG A 222 4.97 -4.88 23.21
C ARG A 222 6.21 -5.70 23.55
N ARG A 223 6.03 -6.84 24.24
CA ARG A 223 7.14 -7.68 24.70
C ARG A 223 7.85 -8.43 23.58
N ARG A 224 7.12 -8.89 22.56
CA ARG A 224 7.67 -9.75 21.49
C ARG A 224 8.11 -8.97 20.25
N PHE A 225 7.41 -7.89 19.91
CA PHE A 225 7.60 -7.18 18.64
C PHE A 225 7.99 -5.71 18.81
N ASN A 226 8.37 -5.30 20.03
CA ASN A 226 8.66 -3.90 20.36
C ASN A 226 7.51 -2.94 19.99
N ALA A 227 6.27 -3.46 19.98
CA ALA A 227 5.13 -2.64 19.61
C ALA A 227 4.90 -1.53 20.64
N THR A 228 4.29 -0.42 20.22
CA THR A 228 3.93 0.70 21.09
C THR A 228 2.43 0.96 20.96
N THR A 229 1.77 1.11 22.10
CA THR A 229 0.37 1.56 22.13
C THR A 229 0.32 3.07 22.00
N ILE A 230 -0.41 3.56 21.01
CA ILE A 230 -0.63 4.99 20.77
C ILE A 230 -2.11 5.35 20.89
N GLY A 231 -2.42 6.63 21.13
CA GLY A 231 -3.78 7.10 21.35
C GLY A 231 -4.26 6.94 22.80
N SER A 232 -5.58 7.04 23.00
CA SER A 232 -6.17 7.02 24.34
C SER A 232 -6.33 5.60 24.89
N SER A 233 -6.40 5.45 26.22
CA SER A 233 -6.68 4.16 26.87
C SER A 233 -8.02 3.52 26.46
N LYS A 234 -8.99 4.32 26.01
CA LYS A 234 -10.31 3.84 25.55
C LYS A 234 -10.33 3.44 24.08
N ALA A 235 -9.39 3.94 23.29
CA ALA A 235 -9.26 3.65 21.86
C ALA A 235 -7.77 3.54 21.50
N PRO A 236 -7.08 2.51 22.02
CA PRO A 236 -5.66 2.31 21.74
C PRO A 236 -5.47 1.82 20.31
N ALA A 237 -4.48 2.35 19.62
CA ALA A 237 -3.92 1.78 18.40
C ALA A 237 -2.55 1.17 18.70
N LEU A 238 -2.11 0.23 17.88
CA LEU A 238 -0.86 -0.51 18.08
C LEU A 238 0.09 -0.27 16.91
N LEU A 239 1.19 0.42 17.17
CA LEU A 239 2.29 0.63 16.23
C LEU A 239 3.33 -0.48 16.42
N VAL A 240 3.64 -1.21 15.35
CA VAL A 240 4.62 -2.30 15.32
C VAL A 240 5.80 -1.86 14.43
N PRO A 241 6.97 -1.54 15.02
CA PRO A 241 8.15 -1.21 14.25
C PRO A 241 8.79 -2.49 13.70
N LEU A 242 8.75 -2.65 12.38
CA LEU A 242 9.23 -3.86 11.70
C LEU A 242 10.69 -3.73 11.26
N SER A 243 11.13 -2.50 10.99
CA SER A 243 12.51 -2.21 10.59
C SER A 243 13.53 -2.43 11.70
N ASP A 244 13.08 -2.56 12.95
CA ASP A 244 13.96 -2.74 14.11
C ASP A 244 14.51 -4.17 14.20
N ALA A 245 13.84 -5.15 13.61
CA ALA A 245 14.36 -6.52 13.58
C ALA A 245 15.44 -6.70 12.50
N PRO A 246 16.36 -7.65 12.71
CA PRO A 246 17.33 -8.07 11.68
C PRO A 246 16.68 -8.56 10.38
N ASN A 247 15.45 -9.08 10.44
CA ASN A 247 14.70 -9.52 9.28
C ASN A 247 13.24 -9.01 9.37
N PRO A 248 12.94 -7.83 8.79
CA PRO A 248 11.61 -7.22 8.87
C PRO A 248 10.49 -8.05 8.23
N HIS A 249 10.78 -8.80 7.16
CA HIS A 249 9.80 -9.72 6.56
C HIS A 249 9.42 -10.83 7.54
N ARG A 250 10.41 -11.44 8.19
CA ARG A 250 10.17 -12.48 9.19
C ARG A 250 9.43 -11.91 10.40
N GLN A 251 9.80 -10.72 10.89
CA GLN A 251 9.07 -10.08 11.99
C GLN A 251 7.60 -9.81 11.61
N MET A 252 7.34 -9.33 10.40
CA MET A 252 5.97 -9.16 9.89
C MET A 252 5.22 -10.50 9.86
N GLN A 253 5.82 -11.55 9.30
CA GLN A 253 5.20 -12.88 9.26
C GLN A 253 4.90 -13.43 10.66
N GLU A 254 5.85 -13.29 11.58
CA GLU A 254 5.68 -13.71 12.96
C GLU A 254 4.59 -12.89 13.67
N PHE A 255 4.52 -11.58 13.45
CA PHE A 255 3.45 -10.74 13.96
C PHE A 255 2.09 -11.16 13.41
N LEU A 256 1.96 -11.31 12.09
CA LEU A 256 0.73 -11.73 11.44
C LEU A 256 0.27 -13.13 11.89
N SER A 257 1.21 -14.01 12.26
CA SER A 257 0.88 -15.33 12.81
C SER A 257 0.24 -15.29 14.21
N THR A 258 0.33 -14.16 14.91
CA THR A 258 -0.35 -13.97 16.21
C THR A 258 -1.80 -13.49 16.08
N ILE A 259 -2.19 -13.07 14.88
CA ILE A 259 -3.56 -12.65 14.58
C ILE A 259 -4.40 -13.90 14.34
N ASP A 260 -5.65 -13.87 14.84
CA ASP A 260 -6.62 -14.92 14.50
C ASP A 260 -6.76 -15.07 12.98
N GLN A 261 -6.57 -16.30 12.48
CA GLN A 261 -6.50 -16.52 11.03
C GLN A 261 -7.84 -16.27 10.35
N GLU A 262 -8.97 -16.51 11.01
CA GLU A 262 -10.30 -16.27 10.44
C GLU A 262 -10.58 -14.77 10.35
N ALA A 263 -10.21 -14.01 11.37
CA ALA A 263 -10.28 -12.56 11.38
C ALA A 263 -9.34 -11.94 10.33
N LEU A 264 -8.12 -12.47 10.18
CA LEU A 264 -7.16 -12.03 9.16
C LEU A 264 -7.69 -12.33 7.74
N GLN A 265 -8.23 -13.54 7.50
CA GLN A 265 -8.81 -13.90 6.22
C GLN A 265 -10.03 -13.04 5.88
N THR A 266 -10.87 -12.72 6.86
CA THR A 266 -12.01 -11.81 6.67
C THR A 266 -11.53 -10.42 6.26
N MET A 267 -10.56 -9.85 6.98
CA MET A 267 -9.95 -8.56 6.67
C MET A 267 -9.28 -8.55 5.28
N LEU A 268 -8.53 -9.62 4.95
CA LEU A 268 -7.92 -9.77 3.63
C LEU A 268 -8.96 -9.96 2.53
N SER A 269 -10.04 -10.69 2.78
CA SER A 269 -11.13 -10.85 1.80
C SER A 269 -11.81 -9.51 1.52
N GLU A 270 -12.04 -8.69 2.55
CA GLU A 270 -12.54 -7.33 2.39
C GLU A 270 -11.54 -6.51 1.57
N ALA A 271 -10.24 -6.55 1.91
CA ALA A 271 -9.16 -5.91 1.15
C ALA A 271 -9.09 -6.37 -0.32
N LEU A 272 -9.33 -7.65 -0.60
CA LEU A 272 -9.36 -8.23 -1.96
C LEU A 272 -10.61 -7.84 -2.74
N THR A 273 -11.76 -7.57 -2.08
CA THR A 273 -12.94 -7.01 -2.78
C THR A 273 -12.68 -5.63 -3.39
N TRP A 274 -11.68 -4.89 -2.91
CA TRP A 274 -11.22 -3.65 -3.53
C TRP A 274 -10.44 -3.86 -4.83
N LEU A 275 -9.80 -5.03 -4.97
CA LEU A 275 -8.94 -5.35 -6.11
C LEU A 275 -9.69 -5.98 -7.28
N SER A 276 -10.92 -6.45 -7.06
CA SER A 276 -11.75 -7.07 -8.10
C SER A 276 -12.70 -6.03 -8.69
N PRO A 277 -12.50 -5.56 -9.93
CA PRO A 277 -13.58 -4.90 -10.64
C PRO A 277 -14.67 -5.96 -10.82
N THR A 278 -15.81 -5.79 -10.16
CA THR A 278 -17.01 -6.50 -10.58
C THR A 278 -17.28 -6.04 -12.00
N ARG A 279 -16.86 -6.85 -12.99
CA ARG A 279 -17.36 -6.73 -14.35
C ARG A 279 -18.87 -6.90 -14.25
N LYS A 280 -19.61 -5.80 -14.28
CA LYS A 280 -21.02 -5.86 -14.63
C LYS A 280 -21.09 -6.52 -16.01
N ARG A 281 -21.84 -7.62 -16.09
CA ARG A 281 -22.21 -8.27 -17.36
C ARG A 281 -23.06 -7.34 -18.19
#